data_AF-A0A4R8RYW4-F1
#
_entry.id   AF-A0A4R8RYW4-F1
#
_cell.length_a   1.000
_cell.length_b   1.000
_cell.length_c   1.000
_cell.angle_alpha   90.00
_cell.angle_beta   90.00
_cell.angle_gamma   90.00
#
_symmetry.space_group_name_H-M   'P 1'
#
loop_
_entity.id
_entity.type
_entity.pdbx_description
1 polymer ?
#
loop_
_entity_poly.entity_id
_entity_poly.type
_entity_poly.pdbx_seq_one_letter_code
_entity_poly.pdbx_strand_id
1 'polypeptide(L)'
;MTPFSLPDKWLNRVIPWRGWDRPQALKPIERVSARDCFEAQSVEINKELARASTTDQVRDSISECDWDIPDLKLALPALLGFSGSVGLLAWTLDTYGTTPAIQAWAQSTHFGSWYRGLTYQPDPAVSWRTAQPELLRRTLATLPESEYRLAVTELCDPAIHPVHAAYIAPTEPDLIDAALALTPIDHLSFNLLLCTVKTQSQVDELVTNTPTIYTRPSSMPSFATAAVRAGTAVTEAIAAAFKNEADTDGRVELMDLLAHCPTPEAFRQLLGYAGTRGGYGAIRSALERHPSVGLTALAHSGTEAAAVELQAYVLTQPEQIATASPGLDDATRATIEKITAMQDALPESDSPPTILLNPPWIGRKKAVKPPVFELQAELAVAFHWPPGERERLLARQPTFRFTPQYMPSWQRLAEGGYSDWQMEGALVELSGDDALALVRHWAPTARYWDAGWLPYALARFGADAYPAAVRALDKSAVAAAYTLIPVRSHEVAPRMAEFLLRRGKLRTVALDWLRCHGLDAVAYLVPAALGKAGARRRHRCPAGHGPTHHLACQDPRASRLACTATASAGQAVRTAIGVAAGAGSGTGHHVSARRCRRALPRVGNRGRTV
;
A
#
# COMPACT_ATOMS: atom_id res chain seq x y z
N MET A 1 -26.36 -14.26 -6.42
CA MET A 1 -25.66 -13.90 -5.17
C MET A 1 -25.84 -15.04 -4.21
N THR A 2 -24.75 -15.63 -3.71
CA THR A 2 -24.82 -16.78 -2.80
C THR A 2 -24.32 -16.35 -1.43
N PRO A 3 -25.11 -16.48 -0.34
CA PRO A 3 -24.58 -16.27 1.00
C PRO A 3 -23.52 -17.34 1.29
N PHE A 4 -22.47 -16.98 2.02
CA PHE A 4 -21.44 -17.92 2.41
C PHE A 4 -21.06 -17.71 3.88
N SER A 5 -20.56 -18.78 4.51
CA SER A 5 -20.19 -18.74 5.93
C SER A 5 -18.85 -18.05 6.12
N LEU A 6 -18.83 -17.07 7.04
CA LEU A 6 -17.63 -16.37 7.46
C LEU A 6 -17.23 -16.84 8.87
N PRO A 7 -15.94 -17.00 9.17
CA PRO A 7 -15.48 -17.35 10.51
C PRO A 7 -15.63 -16.16 11.47
N ASP A 8 -15.58 -16.43 12.78
CA ASP A 8 -15.71 -15.41 13.84
C ASP A 8 -14.71 -14.25 13.69
N LYS A 9 -13.51 -14.51 13.17
CA LYS A 9 -12.52 -13.47 12.85
C LYS A 9 -13.12 -12.36 11.97
N TRP A 10 -13.92 -12.72 10.97
CA TRP A 10 -14.57 -11.79 10.05
C TRP A 10 -15.90 -11.29 10.60
N LEU A 11 -16.71 -12.15 11.20
CA LEU A 11 -18.00 -11.77 11.78
C LEU A 11 -17.86 -10.76 12.93
N ASN A 12 -16.79 -10.84 13.72
CA ASN A 12 -16.52 -9.87 14.79
C ASN A 12 -16.11 -8.48 14.26
N ARG A 13 -15.81 -8.34 12.97
CA ARG A 13 -15.47 -7.06 12.32
C ARG A 13 -16.65 -6.43 11.57
N VAL A 14 -17.78 -7.11 11.47
CA VAL A 14 -18.98 -6.60 10.80
C VAL A 14 -19.52 -5.38 11.54
N ILE A 15 -19.90 -4.33 10.82
CA ILE A 15 -20.51 -3.14 11.42
C ILE A 15 -22.02 -3.38 11.53
N PRO A 16 -22.61 -3.38 12.75
CA PRO A 16 -24.00 -3.75 12.97
C PRO A 16 -24.98 -2.84 12.22
N TRP A 17 -26.19 -3.34 11.96
CA TRP A 17 -27.32 -2.55 11.48
C TRP A 17 -28.61 -3.08 12.12
N ARG A 18 -29.72 -2.35 11.95
CA ARG A 18 -31.04 -2.75 12.45
C ARG A 18 -31.44 -4.12 11.86
N GLY A 19 -31.73 -5.09 12.73
CA GLY A 19 -32.02 -6.48 12.33
C GLY A 19 -30.78 -7.38 12.16
N TRP A 20 -29.62 -6.97 12.66
CA TRP A 20 -28.45 -7.83 12.79
C TRP A 20 -28.47 -8.59 14.13
N ASP A 21 -28.68 -9.90 14.07
CA ASP A 21 -28.98 -10.73 15.26
C ASP A 21 -27.76 -11.14 16.08
N ARG A 22 -26.54 -10.87 15.60
CA ARG A 22 -25.32 -11.29 16.29
C ARG A 22 -24.83 -10.20 17.26
N PRO A 23 -24.76 -10.48 18.57
CA PRO A 23 -24.23 -9.53 19.54
C PRO A 23 -22.74 -9.30 19.27
N GLN A 24 -22.33 -8.03 19.28
CA GLN A 24 -20.94 -7.64 19.11
C GLN A 24 -20.43 -7.09 20.43
N ALA A 25 -19.32 -7.62 20.94
CA ALA A 25 -18.70 -7.11 22.15
C ALA A 25 -18.16 -5.70 21.89
N LEU A 26 -18.89 -4.70 22.37
CA LEU A 26 -18.44 -3.31 22.30
C LEU A 26 -17.46 -3.05 23.43
N LYS A 27 -16.35 -2.40 23.10
CA LYS A 27 -15.56 -1.74 24.14
C LYS A 27 -16.46 -0.67 24.76
N PRO A 28 -16.61 -0.62 26.09
CA PRO A 28 -17.37 0.44 26.72
C PRO A 28 -16.76 1.78 26.29
N ILE A 29 -17.60 2.67 25.79
CA ILE A 29 -17.20 4.02 25.41
C ILE A 29 -17.26 4.85 26.69
N GLU A 30 -16.10 5.37 27.10
CA GLU A 30 -16.04 6.33 28.18
C GLU A 30 -16.68 7.63 27.73
N ARG A 31 -17.66 8.09 28.52
CA ARG A 31 -18.39 9.34 28.26
C ARG A 31 -17.54 10.49 28.75
N VAL A 32 -17.53 11.57 27.96
CA VAL A 32 -16.81 12.79 28.31
C VAL A 32 -17.80 13.93 28.20
N SER A 33 -18.00 14.68 29.29
CA SER A 33 -18.88 15.84 29.26
C SER A 33 -18.35 16.91 28.30
N ALA A 34 -19.21 17.82 27.84
CA ALA A 34 -18.77 18.92 26.99
C ALA A 34 -17.71 19.79 27.68
N ARG A 35 -17.87 20.07 28.98
CA ARG A 35 -16.88 20.75 29.82
C ARG A 35 -15.53 20.03 29.83
N ASP A 36 -15.50 18.75 30.21
CA ASP A 36 -14.24 18.01 30.31
C ASP A 36 -13.54 17.90 28.94
N CYS A 37 -14.33 17.72 27.88
CA CYS A 37 -13.81 17.67 26.52
C CYS A 37 -13.23 19.02 26.08
N PHE A 38 -13.89 20.13 26.41
CA PHE A 38 -13.41 21.47 26.13
C PHE A 38 -12.14 21.78 26.92
N GLU A 39 -12.12 21.54 28.22
CA GLU A 39 -10.96 21.78 29.09
C GLU A 39 -9.73 21.02 28.59
N ALA A 40 -9.90 19.74 28.23
CA ALA A 40 -8.83 18.89 27.69
C ALA A 40 -8.28 19.36 26.33
N GLN A 41 -9.01 20.20 25.59
CA GLN A 41 -8.63 20.69 24.26
C GLN A 41 -8.45 22.22 24.22
N SER A 42 -8.61 22.90 25.36
CA SER A 42 -8.74 24.35 25.46
C SER A 42 -7.53 25.10 24.90
N VAL A 43 -6.32 24.59 25.11
CA VAL A 43 -5.08 25.21 24.59
C VAL A 43 -5.07 25.20 23.06
N GLU A 44 -5.41 24.09 22.43
CA GLU A 44 -5.45 23.97 20.97
C GLU A 44 -6.63 24.72 20.38
N ILE A 45 -7.80 24.70 21.02
CA ILE A 45 -8.98 25.47 20.62
C ILE A 45 -8.63 26.96 20.61
N ASN A 46 -8.03 27.49 21.68
CA ASN A 46 -7.63 28.89 21.76
C ASN A 46 -6.62 29.29 20.66
N LYS A 47 -5.71 28.38 20.27
CA LYS A 47 -4.80 28.61 19.15
C LYS A 47 -5.54 28.71 17.82
N GLU A 48 -6.57 27.89 17.60
CA GLU A 48 -7.40 27.97 16.38
C GLU A 48 -8.32 29.19 16.38
N LEU A 49 -8.90 29.56 17.52
CA LEU A 49 -9.75 30.75 17.66
C LEU A 49 -9.00 32.04 17.32
N ALA A 50 -7.69 32.08 17.63
CA ALA A 50 -6.81 33.20 17.31
C ALA A 50 -6.45 33.29 15.81
N ARG A 51 -6.79 32.28 14.99
CA ARG A 51 -6.54 32.34 13.54
C ARG A 51 -7.61 33.17 12.83
N ALA A 52 -7.18 33.93 11.83
CA ALA A 52 -8.08 34.75 11.00
C ALA A 52 -9.07 33.92 10.16
N SER A 53 -8.85 32.60 10.02
CA SER A 53 -9.71 31.69 9.27
C SER A 53 -10.94 31.18 10.04
N THR A 54 -11.09 31.56 11.32
CA THR A 54 -12.25 31.23 12.15
C THR A 54 -13.24 32.38 12.10
N THR A 55 -14.49 32.10 11.71
CA THR A 55 -15.58 33.08 11.66
C THR A 55 -15.88 33.66 13.04
N ASP A 56 -16.15 34.97 13.10
CA ASP A 56 -16.44 35.68 14.36
C ASP A 56 -17.58 35.02 15.14
N GLN A 57 -18.64 34.59 14.45
CA GLN A 57 -19.76 33.85 15.05
C GLN A 57 -19.35 32.57 15.80
N VAL A 58 -18.38 31.81 15.26
CA VAL A 58 -17.88 30.57 15.91
C VAL A 58 -17.00 30.93 17.10
N ARG A 59 -16.20 32.00 16.98
CA ARG A 59 -15.36 32.49 18.07
C ARG A 59 -16.21 32.95 19.25
N ASP A 60 -17.22 33.75 18.99
CA ASP A 60 -18.11 34.30 20.02
C ASP A 60 -18.90 33.17 20.69
N SER A 61 -19.48 32.27 19.89
CA SER A 61 -20.25 31.12 20.39
C SER A 61 -19.42 30.20 21.29
N ILE A 62 -18.16 29.92 20.96
CA ILE A 62 -17.28 29.08 21.80
C ILE A 62 -16.81 29.84 23.05
N SER A 63 -16.52 31.13 22.93
CA SER A 63 -15.93 31.94 24.01
C SER A 63 -16.96 32.27 25.09
N GLU A 64 -18.23 32.41 24.72
CA GLU A 64 -19.35 32.73 25.61
C GLU A 64 -20.14 31.49 26.05
N CYS A 65 -19.79 30.29 25.55
CA CYS A 65 -20.51 29.05 25.86
C CYS A 65 -20.37 28.67 27.33
N ASP A 66 -21.51 28.39 27.98
CA ASP A 66 -21.51 27.58 29.21
C ASP A 66 -21.41 26.10 28.83
N TRP A 67 -20.28 25.46 29.14
CA TRP A 67 -20.03 24.07 28.79
C TRP A 67 -20.75 23.05 29.70
N ASP A 68 -21.46 23.49 30.74
CA ASP A 68 -22.41 22.63 31.46
C ASP A 68 -23.71 22.44 30.67
N ILE A 69 -24.11 23.46 29.90
CA ILE A 69 -25.31 23.46 29.05
C ILE A 69 -24.93 24.06 27.70
N PRO A 70 -24.14 23.34 26.89
CA PRO A 70 -23.58 23.89 25.67
C PRO A 70 -24.65 24.19 24.62
N ASP A 71 -24.40 25.21 23.80
CA ASP A 71 -25.20 25.45 22.60
C ASP A 71 -25.09 24.27 21.63
N LEU A 72 -26.23 23.61 21.39
CA LEU A 72 -26.32 22.45 20.51
C LEU A 72 -26.24 22.82 19.02
N LYS A 73 -26.40 24.09 18.67
CA LYS A 73 -26.43 24.54 17.27
C LYS A 73 -25.05 24.85 16.71
N LEU A 74 -24.14 25.39 17.53
CA LEU A 74 -22.83 25.82 17.04
C LEU A 74 -21.66 25.42 17.95
N ALA A 75 -21.70 25.73 19.24
CA ALA A 75 -20.56 25.47 20.15
C ALA A 75 -20.27 23.98 20.32
N LEU A 76 -21.28 23.16 20.62
CA LEU A 76 -21.12 21.71 20.75
C LEU A 76 -20.73 21.04 19.42
N PRO A 77 -21.36 21.34 18.26
CA PRO A 77 -20.91 20.86 16.96
C PRO A 77 -19.46 21.20 16.64
N ALA A 78 -19.03 22.44 16.93
CA ALA A 78 -17.65 22.86 16.70
C ALA A 78 -16.67 22.06 17.58
N LEU A 79 -17.01 21.84 18.86
CA LEU A 79 -16.21 21.00 19.75
C LEU A 79 -16.19 19.52 19.28
N LEU A 80 -17.32 18.99 18.81
CA LEU A 80 -17.43 17.64 18.26
C LEU A 80 -16.57 17.47 17.00
N GLY A 81 -16.60 18.43 16.06
CA GLY A 81 -15.83 18.38 14.82
C GLY A 81 -14.33 18.55 15.08
N PHE A 82 -13.97 19.44 16.00
CA PHE A 82 -12.59 19.68 16.43
C PHE A 82 -11.99 18.44 17.12
N SER A 83 -12.65 17.97 18.19
CA SER A 83 -12.18 16.85 19.00
C SER A 83 -12.30 15.52 18.27
N GLY A 84 -13.37 15.31 17.51
CA GLY A 84 -13.82 14.01 17.00
C GLY A 84 -14.04 12.99 18.10
N SER A 85 -14.37 13.45 19.31
CA SER A 85 -14.56 12.59 20.47
C SER A 85 -15.82 11.76 20.31
N VAL A 86 -15.66 10.44 20.34
CA VAL A 86 -16.79 9.49 20.41
C VAL A 86 -17.43 9.54 21.80
N GLY A 87 -16.64 9.77 22.85
CA GLY A 87 -17.12 9.91 24.22
C GLY A 87 -18.01 11.14 24.42
N LEU A 88 -17.70 12.24 23.73
CA LEU A 88 -18.55 13.44 23.73
C LEU A 88 -19.88 13.20 23.01
N LEU A 89 -19.85 12.49 21.88
CA LEU A 89 -21.07 12.12 21.17
C LEU A 89 -21.92 11.14 22.00
N ALA A 90 -21.29 10.18 22.69
CA ALA A 90 -21.96 9.27 23.62
C ALA A 90 -22.61 10.02 24.79
N TRP A 91 -21.92 11.00 25.38
CA TRP A 91 -22.50 11.88 26.39
C TRP A 91 -23.68 12.70 25.85
N THR A 92 -23.58 13.21 24.62
CA THR A 92 -24.65 13.98 23.96
C THR A 92 -25.90 13.12 23.75
N LEU A 93 -25.72 11.88 23.30
CA LEU A 93 -26.80 10.89 23.13
C LEU A 93 -27.55 10.64 24.45
N ASP A 94 -26.80 10.45 25.54
CA ASP A 94 -27.39 10.14 26.86
C ASP A 94 -28.07 11.37 27.49
N THR A 95 -27.53 12.56 27.25
CA THR A 95 -28.01 13.81 27.90
C THR A 95 -29.18 14.45 27.16
N TYR A 96 -29.14 14.48 25.83
CA TYR A 96 -30.09 15.21 24.99
C TYR A 96 -30.94 14.30 24.10
N GLY A 97 -30.64 13.01 24.03
CA GLY A 97 -31.35 12.05 23.19
C GLY A 97 -30.81 11.98 21.75
N THR A 98 -31.42 11.09 20.95
CA THR A 98 -30.92 10.73 19.62
C THR A 98 -31.01 11.86 18.61
N THR A 99 -32.15 12.55 18.52
CA THR A 99 -32.36 13.60 17.52
C THR A 99 -31.39 14.78 17.69
N PRO A 100 -31.25 15.40 18.88
CA PRO A 100 -30.28 16.47 19.07
C PRO A 100 -28.83 16.02 18.85
N ALA A 101 -28.50 14.77 19.18
CA ALA A 101 -27.17 14.23 18.92
C ALA A 101 -26.87 14.05 17.42
N ILE A 102 -27.84 13.61 16.61
CA ILE A 102 -27.72 13.53 15.14
C ILE A 102 -27.51 14.93 14.57
N GLN A 103 -28.33 15.90 14.99
CA GLN A 103 -28.20 17.29 14.53
C GLN A 103 -26.84 17.90 14.90
N ALA A 104 -26.40 17.71 16.15
CA ALA A 104 -25.11 18.22 16.61
C ALA A 104 -23.94 17.58 15.87
N TRP A 105 -24.02 16.27 15.62
CA TRP A 105 -23.03 15.56 14.81
C TRP A 105 -23.06 15.99 13.34
N ALA A 106 -24.23 16.15 12.74
CA ALA A 106 -24.38 16.63 11.37
C ALA A 106 -23.69 17.98 11.19
N GLN A 107 -24.01 18.94 12.07
CA GLN A 107 -23.36 20.25 12.11
C GLN A 107 -21.85 20.13 12.34
N SER A 108 -21.40 19.15 13.13
CA SER A 108 -19.96 18.92 13.35
C SER A 108 -19.20 18.56 12.07
N THR A 109 -19.87 17.97 11.07
CA THR A 109 -19.23 17.61 9.78
C THR A 109 -18.88 18.81 8.91
N HIS A 110 -19.44 19.98 9.23
CA HIS A 110 -19.08 21.25 8.61
C HIS A 110 -17.82 21.88 9.22
N PHE A 111 -17.30 21.32 10.32
CA PHE A 111 -16.10 21.83 10.99
C PHE A 111 -14.88 20.96 10.66
N GLY A 112 -13.96 21.56 9.89
CA GLY A 112 -12.62 21.03 9.67
C GLY A 112 -12.52 19.88 8.65
N SER A 113 -11.55 20.02 7.73
CA SER A 113 -11.07 18.94 6.86
C SER A 113 -9.65 18.52 7.27
N TRP A 114 -9.42 17.20 7.40
CA TRP A 114 -8.14 16.50 7.63
C TRP A 114 -7.27 16.89 8.85
N TYR A 115 -7.49 18.04 9.48
CA TYR A 115 -6.79 18.54 10.68
C TYR A 115 -7.76 19.19 11.67
N ARG A 116 -7.35 19.28 12.95
CA ARG A 116 -8.08 19.98 14.01
C ARG A 116 -8.21 21.48 13.65
N GLY A 117 -9.38 21.90 13.19
CA GLY A 117 -9.65 23.29 12.83
C GLY A 117 -11.10 23.67 13.14
N LEU A 118 -11.32 24.96 13.38
CA LEU A 118 -12.64 25.55 13.69
C LEU A 118 -13.22 26.36 12.53
N THR A 119 -12.67 26.18 11.33
CA THR A 119 -13.20 26.81 10.11
C THR A 119 -14.44 26.05 9.65
N TYR A 120 -15.55 26.77 9.57
CA TYR A 120 -16.82 26.28 9.05
C TYR A 120 -16.79 26.18 7.52
N GLN A 121 -17.27 25.06 6.99
CA GLN A 121 -17.46 24.83 5.56
C GLN A 121 -18.96 24.72 5.25
N PRO A 122 -19.46 25.45 4.23
CA PRO A 122 -20.88 25.45 3.92
C PRO A 122 -21.36 24.09 3.41
N ASP A 123 -20.52 23.39 2.65
CA ASP A 123 -20.86 22.07 2.11
C ASP A 123 -20.41 20.97 3.09
N PRO A 124 -21.30 20.02 3.44
CA PRO A 124 -20.92 18.92 4.31
C PRO A 124 -19.94 18.00 3.59
N ALA A 125 -18.82 17.66 4.24
CA ALA A 125 -17.83 16.75 3.68
C ALA A 125 -17.96 15.35 4.32
N VAL A 126 -17.58 14.32 3.55
CA VAL A 126 -17.44 12.98 4.13
C VAL A 126 -16.25 12.97 5.09
N SER A 127 -16.57 13.06 6.38
CA SER A 127 -15.57 12.95 7.44
C SER A 127 -14.81 11.62 7.40
N TRP A 128 -13.47 11.70 7.44
CA TRP A 128 -12.58 10.56 7.63
C TRP A 128 -12.72 9.89 9.00
N ARG A 129 -13.38 10.57 9.96
CA ARG A 129 -13.60 10.06 11.32
C ARG A 129 -14.84 9.15 11.34
N THR A 130 -14.63 7.86 11.09
CA THR A 130 -15.74 6.88 11.00
C THR A 130 -16.33 6.44 12.34
N ALA A 131 -15.63 6.71 13.46
CA ALA A 131 -16.03 6.20 14.77
C ALA A 131 -17.32 6.85 15.32
N GLN A 132 -17.55 8.14 15.06
CA GLN A 132 -18.78 8.84 15.43
C GLN A 132 -20.01 8.33 14.65
N PRO A 133 -19.99 8.26 13.30
CA PRO A 133 -21.11 7.70 12.56
C PRO A 133 -21.30 6.19 12.83
N GLU A 134 -20.23 5.44 13.15
CA GLU A 134 -20.36 4.05 13.61
C GLU A 134 -21.11 3.94 14.94
N LEU A 135 -20.87 4.85 15.88
CA LEU A 135 -21.63 4.93 17.13
C LEU A 135 -23.11 5.22 16.84
N LEU A 136 -23.43 6.23 16.02
CA LEU A 136 -24.81 6.55 15.65
C LEU A 136 -25.52 5.36 15.00
N ARG A 137 -24.87 4.73 14.02
CA ARG A 137 -25.39 3.52 13.35
C ARG A 137 -25.74 2.42 14.35
N ARG A 138 -24.85 2.16 15.32
CA ARG A 138 -25.06 1.15 16.37
C ARG A 138 -26.20 1.51 17.32
N THR A 139 -26.28 2.77 17.74
CA THR A 139 -27.38 3.25 18.58
C THR A 139 -28.71 3.03 17.86
N LEU A 140 -28.84 3.50 16.61
CA LEU A 140 -30.05 3.38 15.80
C LEU A 140 -30.46 1.93 15.54
N ALA A 141 -29.50 1.01 15.45
CA ALA A 141 -29.80 -0.42 15.30
C ALA A 141 -30.58 -1.01 16.49
N THR A 142 -30.46 -0.42 17.68
CA THR A 142 -31.09 -0.89 18.92
C THR A 142 -32.32 -0.09 19.34
N LEU A 143 -32.58 1.06 18.71
CA LEU A 143 -33.68 1.94 19.09
C LEU A 143 -35.06 1.34 18.78
N PRO A 144 -36.08 1.62 19.61
CA PRO A 144 -37.47 1.34 19.28
C PRO A 144 -37.87 1.94 17.92
N GLU A 145 -38.82 1.31 17.23
CA GLU A 145 -39.26 1.73 15.89
C GLU A 145 -39.70 3.20 15.82
N SER A 146 -40.43 3.70 16.82
CA SER A 146 -40.87 5.09 16.85
C SER A 146 -39.72 6.10 16.88
N GLU A 147 -38.71 5.85 17.69
CA GLU A 147 -37.52 6.71 17.81
C GLU A 147 -36.61 6.58 16.60
N TYR A 148 -36.51 5.37 16.04
CA TYR A 148 -35.77 5.12 14.80
C TYR A 148 -36.33 5.93 13.63
N ARG A 149 -37.66 5.99 13.45
CA ARG A 149 -38.27 6.75 12.35
C ARG A 149 -38.07 8.26 12.50
N LEU A 150 -38.05 8.79 13.74
CA LEU A 150 -37.67 10.17 14.00
C LEU A 150 -36.21 10.41 13.60
N ALA A 151 -35.29 9.53 14.00
CA ALA A 151 -33.89 9.64 13.62
C ALA A 151 -33.68 9.56 12.10
N VAL A 152 -34.40 8.69 11.37
CA VAL A 152 -34.36 8.62 9.91
C VAL A 152 -34.86 9.92 9.27
N THR A 153 -35.89 10.54 9.85
CA THR A 153 -36.40 11.84 9.36
C THR A 153 -35.33 12.92 9.45
N GLU A 154 -34.56 12.95 10.54
CA GLU A 154 -33.42 13.86 10.69
C GLU A 154 -32.30 13.56 9.69
N LEU A 155 -32.03 12.28 9.39
CA LEU A 155 -31.02 11.88 8.40
C LEU A 155 -31.35 12.30 6.96
N CYS A 156 -32.62 12.65 6.67
CA CYS A 156 -33.04 13.20 5.39
C CYS A 156 -32.78 14.71 5.25
N ASP A 157 -32.26 15.38 6.28
CA ASP A 157 -31.91 16.81 6.21
C ASP A 157 -30.82 17.04 5.13
N PRO A 158 -31.01 17.99 4.19
CA PRO A 158 -30.02 18.36 3.18
C PRO A 158 -28.64 18.77 3.75
N ALA A 159 -28.57 19.17 5.02
CA ALA A 159 -27.31 19.47 5.71
C ALA A 159 -26.48 18.20 5.98
N ILE A 160 -27.07 17.01 5.92
CA ILE A 160 -26.36 15.74 6.11
C ILE A 160 -25.91 15.22 4.75
N HIS A 161 -24.61 14.94 4.63
CA HIS A 161 -24.09 14.34 3.41
C HIS A 161 -24.75 12.98 3.13
N PRO A 162 -25.27 12.71 1.91
CA PRO A 162 -26.06 11.49 1.62
C PRO A 162 -25.33 10.18 1.98
N VAL A 163 -24.02 10.11 1.74
CA VAL A 163 -23.16 8.96 2.11
C VAL A 163 -23.26 8.62 3.60
N HIS A 164 -23.27 9.65 4.45
CA HIS A 164 -23.33 9.50 5.90
C HIS A 164 -24.71 9.03 6.34
N ALA A 165 -25.77 9.60 5.76
CA ALA A 165 -27.14 9.17 5.99
C ALA A 165 -27.33 7.68 5.62
N ALA A 166 -26.89 7.27 4.43
CA ALA A 166 -26.93 5.89 3.97
C ALA A 166 -26.11 4.94 4.85
N TYR A 167 -24.94 5.37 5.30
CA TYR A 167 -24.09 4.58 6.19
C TYR A 167 -24.72 4.37 7.56
N ILE A 168 -25.32 5.40 8.15
CA ILE A 168 -25.94 5.36 9.48
C ILE A 168 -27.24 4.55 9.46
N ALA A 169 -28.07 4.72 8.43
CA ALA A 169 -29.34 4.01 8.26
C ALA A 169 -29.32 3.11 7.00
N PRO A 170 -28.50 2.03 6.99
CA PRO A 170 -28.29 1.20 5.80
C PRO A 170 -29.48 0.27 5.48
N THR A 171 -30.60 0.42 6.18
CA THR A 171 -31.85 -0.31 5.92
C THR A 171 -32.83 0.49 5.06
N GLU A 172 -32.64 1.81 4.95
CA GLU A 172 -33.52 2.73 4.23
C GLU A 172 -33.08 2.84 2.75
N PRO A 173 -33.91 2.40 1.78
CA PRO A 173 -33.52 2.37 0.37
C PRO A 173 -33.33 3.77 -0.22
N ASP A 174 -34.19 4.73 0.11
CA ASP A 174 -34.14 6.08 -0.45
C ASP A 174 -32.82 6.81 -0.14
N LEU A 175 -32.28 6.60 1.07
CA LEU A 175 -30.98 7.15 1.47
C LEU A 175 -29.82 6.49 0.71
N ILE A 176 -29.91 5.17 0.47
CA ILE A 176 -28.90 4.43 -0.29
C ILE A 176 -28.90 4.89 -1.74
N ASP A 177 -30.06 5.01 -2.36
CA ASP A 177 -30.20 5.42 -3.76
C ASP A 177 -29.70 6.87 -3.94
N ALA A 178 -30.04 7.78 -3.02
CA ALA A 178 -29.51 9.15 -3.02
C ALA A 178 -27.99 9.20 -2.90
N ALA A 179 -27.38 8.29 -2.13
CA ALA A 179 -25.94 8.24 -1.96
C ALA A 179 -25.20 7.56 -3.12
N LEU A 180 -25.79 6.54 -3.74
CA LEU A 180 -25.23 5.86 -4.93
C LEU A 180 -25.32 6.71 -6.20
N ALA A 181 -26.33 7.59 -6.28
CA ALA A 181 -26.48 8.56 -7.37
C ALA A 181 -25.36 9.62 -7.40
N LEU A 182 -24.54 9.72 -6.35
CA LEU A 182 -23.36 10.58 -6.35
C LEU A 182 -22.28 10.00 -7.28
N THR A 183 -21.80 10.80 -8.22
CA THR A 183 -20.73 10.40 -9.14
C THR A 183 -19.86 11.62 -9.52
N PRO A 184 -18.51 11.51 -9.49
CA PRO A 184 -17.72 10.43 -8.92
C PRO A 184 -17.73 10.48 -7.38
N ILE A 185 -17.48 9.35 -6.73
CA ILE A 185 -17.30 9.28 -5.27
C ILE A 185 -15.83 9.10 -4.88
N ASP A 186 -15.46 9.63 -3.72
CA ASP A 186 -14.11 9.49 -3.17
C ASP A 186 -13.93 8.15 -2.41
N HIS A 187 -12.67 7.84 -2.08
CA HIS A 187 -12.33 6.59 -1.39
C HIS A 187 -12.96 6.47 0.01
N LEU A 188 -13.22 7.58 0.71
CA LEU A 188 -13.87 7.54 2.03
C LEU A 188 -15.34 7.14 1.88
N SER A 189 -16.01 7.74 0.92
CA SER A 189 -17.39 7.44 0.54
C SER A 189 -17.53 6.00 0.10
N PHE A 190 -16.60 5.49 -0.71
CA PHE A 190 -16.55 4.08 -1.10
C PHE A 190 -16.52 3.16 0.13
N ASN A 191 -15.64 3.41 1.11
CA ASN A 191 -15.53 2.58 2.31
C ASN A 191 -16.82 2.58 3.14
N LEU A 192 -17.52 3.71 3.23
CA LEU A 192 -18.79 3.82 3.96
C LEU A 192 -19.93 3.15 3.20
N LEU A 193 -20.10 3.45 1.92
CA LEU A 193 -21.17 2.89 1.09
C LEU A 193 -21.04 1.38 0.88
N LEU A 194 -19.81 0.84 0.90
CA LEU A 194 -19.58 -0.60 0.90
C LEU A 194 -20.27 -1.30 2.10
N CYS A 195 -20.53 -0.60 3.20
CA CYS A 195 -21.27 -1.14 4.35
C CYS A 195 -22.80 -1.16 4.17
N THR A 196 -23.31 -0.64 3.05
CA THR A 196 -24.73 -0.41 2.78
C THR A 196 -25.28 -1.30 1.65
N VAL A 197 -24.42 -1.72 0.71
CA VAL A 197 -24.80 -2.54 -0.44
C VAL A 197 -25.47 -3.86 -0.04
N LYS A 198 -26.47 -4.28 -0.83
CA LYS A 198 -27.21 -5.54 -0.67
C LYS A 198 -27.31 -6.35 -1.95
N THR A 199 -27.10 -5.73 -3.12
CA THR A 199 -27.26 -6.37 -4.43
C THR A 199 -25.98 -6.30 -5.26
N GLN A 200 -25.88 -7.17 -6.28
CA GLN A 200 -24.77 -7.15 -7.24
C GLN A 200 -24.69 -5.81 -7.97
N SER A 201 -25.83 -5.32 -8.49
CA SER A 201 -25.92 -4.05 -9.21
C SER A 201 -25.42 -2.85 -8.39
N GLN A 202 -25.70 -2.83 -7.09
CA GLN A 202 -25.20 -1.77 -6.19
C GLN A 202 -23.68 -1.84 -6.00
N VAL A 203 -23.10 -3.04 -5.98
CA VAL A 203 -21.64 -3.20 -5.90
C VAL A 203 -20.98 -2.77 -7.22
N ASP A 204 -21.55 -3.19 -8.35
CA ASP A 204 -21.10 -2.79 -9.69
C ASP A 204 -21.11 -1.27 -9.87
N GLU A 205 -22.23 -0.63 -9.51
CA GLU A 205 -22.39 0.83 -9.56
C GLU A 205 -21.38 1.54 -8.66
N LEU A 206 -21.23 1.07 -7.41
CA LEU A 206 -20.28 1.64 -6.46
C LEU A 206 -18.82 1.55 -6.97
N VAL A 207 -18.44 0.40 -7.51
CA VAL A 207 -17.10 0.17 -8.07
C VAL A 207 -16.87 1.03 -9.31
N THR A 208 -17.88 1.18 -10.16
CA THR A 208 -17.79 1.97 -11.40
C THR A 208 -17.68 3.47 -11.11
N ASN A 209 -18.40 3.97 -10.11
CA ASN A 209 -18.39 5.37 -9.71
C ASN A 209 -17.15 5.79 -8.90
N THR A 210 -16.26 4.85 -8.56
CA THR A 210 -15.06 5.10 -7.75
C THR A 210 -13.78 4.91 -8.56
N PRO A 211 -13.21 5.98 -9.14
CA PRO A 211 -12.01 5.87 -9.98
C PRO A 211 -10.75 5.45 -9.20
N THR A 212 -10.68 5.77 -7.90
CA THR A 212 -9.51 5.47 -7.05
C THR A 212 -9.94 4.90 -5.71
N ILE A 213 -9.51 3.67 -5.42
CA ILE A 213 -9.82 2.97 -4.16
C ILE A 213 -8.54 2.77 -3.34
N TYR A 214 -8.47 3.39 -2.17
CA TYR A 214 -7.41 3.12 -1.21
C TYR A 214 -7.89 2.13 -0.16
N THR A 215 -7.19 1.00 -0.03
CA THR A 215 -7.53 -0.04 0.94
C THR A 215 -6.43 -0.23 1.97
N ARG A 216 -6.83 -0.16 3.24
CA ARG A 216 -5.98 -0.35 4.42
C ARG A 216 -6.60 -1.40 5.36
N PRO A 217 -5.87 -1.93 6.35
CA PRO A 217 -6.45 -2.77 7.39
C PRO A 217 -7.66 -2.15 8.10
N SER A 218 -7.72 -0.82 8.22
CA SER A 218 -8.87 -0.09 8.76
C SER A 218 -10.14 -0.20 7.90
N SER A 219 -10.02 -0.53 6.62
CA SER A 219 -11.15 -0.72 5.68
C SER A 219 -11.80 -2.10 5.80
N MET A 220 -11.17 -3.05 6.50
CA MET A 220 -11.61 -4.45 6.55
C MET A 220 -13.02 -4.65 7.14
N PRO A 221 -13.47 -3.86 8.15
CA PRO A 221 -14.86 -3.88 8.58
C PRO A 221 -15.87 -3.63 7.45
N SER A 222 -15.56 -2.75 6.50
CA SER A 222 -16.43 -2.47 5.35
C SER A 222 -16.56 -3.67 4.43
N PHE A 223 -15.45 -4.33 4.09
CA PHE A 223 -15.46 -5.55 3.28
C PHE A 223 -16.14 -6.72 4.00
N ALA A 224 -15.92 -6.87 5.31
CA ALA A 224 -16.61 -7.89 6.12
C ALA A 224 -18.13 -7.68 6.10
N THR A 225 -18.57 -6.42 6.24
CA THR A 225 -19.98 -6.03 6.23
C THR A 225 -20.60 -6.27 4.85
N ALA A 226 -19.91 -5.90 3.77
CA ALA A 226 -20.34 -6.20 2.40
C ALA A 226 -20.42 -7.70 2.12
N ALA A 227 -19.47 -8.49 2.60
CA ALA A 227 -19.48 -9.94 2.42
C ALA A 227 -20.70 -10.60 3.08
N VAL A 228 -21.14 -10.11 4.24
CA VAL A 228 -22.36 -10.58 4.89
C VAL A 228 -23.63 -10.10 4.17
N ARG A 229 -23.68 -8.83 3.75
CA ARG A 229 -24.90 -8.22 3.18
C ARG A 229 -25.12 -8.54 1.70
N ALA A 230 -24.07 -8.52 0.91
CA ALA A 230 -24.08 -8.72 -0.53
C ALA A 230 -23.49 -10.09 -0.95
N GLY A 231 -23.06 -10.93 0.00
CA GLY A 231 -22.54 -12.26 -0.29
C GLY A 231 -21.37 -12.22 -1.27
N THR A 232 -21.41 -13.08 -2.28
CA THR A 232 -20.37 -13.20 -3.30
C THR A 232 -20.13 -11.94 -4.14
N ALA A 233 -21.04 -10.96 -4.15
CA ALA A 233 -20.86 -9.71 -4.89
C ALA A 233 -19.63 -8.91 -4.40
N VAL A 234 -19.23 -9.10 -3.13
CA VAL A 234 -18.03 -8.46 -2.56
C VAL A 234 -16.75 -8.72 -3.37
N THR A 235 -16.71 -9.80 -4.15
CA THR A 235 -15.56 -10.15 -4.99
C THR A 235 -15.22 -9.08 -6.02
N GLU A 236 -16.19 -8.30 -6.51
CA GLU A 236 -15.95 -7.17 -7.43
C GLU A 236 -15.33 -5.98 -6.71
N ALA A 237 -15.83 -5.64 -5.52
CA ALA A 237 -15.23 -4.61 -4.69
C ALA A 237 -13.78 -4.95 -4.32
N ILE A 238 -13.49 -6.23 -4.05
CA ILE A 238 -12.13 -6.71 -3.77
C ILE A 238 -11.26 -6.62 -5.03
N ALA A 239 -11.76 -7.01 -6.21
CA ALA A 239 -11.05 -6.86 -7.47
C ALA A 239 -10.69 -5.39 -7.75
N ALA A 240 -11.62 -4.47 -7.48
CA ALA A 240 -11.42 -3.05 -7.65
C ALA A 240 -10.37 -2.50 -6.67
N ALA A 241 -10.39 -2.94 -5.41
CA ALA A 241 -9.35 -2.63 -4.43
C ALA A 241 -7.96 -3.12 -4.87
N PHE A 242 -7.91 -4.29 -5.49
CA PHE A 242 -6.69 -4.92 -5.99
C PHE A 242 -6.07 -4.25 -7.21
N LYS A 243 -6.88 -3.66 -8.08
CA LYS A 243 -6.42 -2.82 -9.21
C LYS A 243 -5.75 -1.51 -8.73
N ASN A 244 -6.07 -1.06 -7.52
CA ASN A 244 -5.58 0.19 -6.94
C ASN A 244 -4.47 -0.03 -5.88
N GLU A 245 -4.03 1.03 -5.20
CA GLU A 245 -3.00 0.98 -4.15
C GLU A 245 -3.53 0.37 -2.83
N ALA A 246 -3.76 -0.95 -2.82
CA ALA A 246 -3.93 -1.69 -1.56
C ALA A 246 -2.57 -1.92 -0.89
N ASP A 247 -2.46 -1.66 0.41
CA ASP A 247 -1.24 -1.93 1.17
C ASP A 247 -0.95 -3.44 1.32
N THR A 248 0.27 -3.81 1.73
CA THR A 248 0.67 -5.23 1.74
C THR A 248 -0.13 -6.05 2.74
N ASP A 249 -0.47 -5.49 3.90
CA ASP A 249 -1.19 -6.22 4.94
C ASP A 249 -2.70 -6.31 4.64
N GLY A 250 -3.31 -5.24 4.13
CA GLY A 250 -4.67 -5.23 3.61
C GLY A 250 -4.85 -6.20 2.45
N ARG A 251 -3.86 -6.35 1.54
CA ARG A 251 -3.91 -7.40 0.50
C ARG A 251 -3.97 -8.80 1.07
N VAL A 252 -3.18 -9.10 2.11
CA VAL A 252 -3.22 -10.41 2.78
C VAL A 252 -4.58 -10.67 3.40
N GLU A 253 -5.17 -9.67 4.04
CA GLU A 253 -6.51 -9.79 4.63
C GLU A 253 -7.61 -9.92 3.57
N LEU A 254 -7.54 -9.19 2.46
CA LEU A 254 -8.48 -9.35 1.34
C LEU A 254 -8.39 -10.74 0.69
N MET A 255 -7.17 -11.28 0.53
CA MET A 255 -6.98 -12.66 0.05
C MET A 255 -7.54 -13.70 1.04
N ASP A 256 -7.40 -13.47 2.34
CA ASP A 256 -8.03 -14.30 3.37
C ASP A 256 -9.56 -14.25 3.29
N LEU A 257 -10.16 -13.09 3.04
CA LEU A 257 -11.60 -12.96 2.82
C LEU A 257 -12.05 -13.70 1.54
N LEU A 258 -11.32 -13.54 0.44
CA LEU A 258 -11.62 -14.24 -0.82
C LEU A 258 -11.55 -15.76 -0.69
N ALA A 259 -10.67 -16.29 0.17
CA ALA A 259 -10.57 -17.74 0.40
C ALA A 259 -11.86 -18.35 0.98
N HIS A 260 -12.75 -17.54 1.54
CA HIS A 260 -14.06 -17.97 2.04
C HIS A 260 -15.16 -17.90 0.97
N CYS A 261 -14.94 -17.20 -0.15
CA CYS A 261 -15.93 -17.00 -1.21
C CYS A 261 -16.00 -18.23 -2.15
N PRO A 262 -17.15 -18.94 -2.24
CA PRO A 262 -17.29 -20.14 -3.08
C PRO A 262 -17.57 -19.77 -4.55
N THR A 263 -16.70 -18.99 -5.19
CA THR A 263 -16.90 -18.56 -6.60
C THR A 263 -15.66 -18.80 -7.46
N PRO A 264 -15.84 -19.19 -8.75
CA PRO A 264 -14.73 -19.27 -9.69
C PRO A 264 -14.00 -17.93 -9.86
N GLU A 265 -14.72 -16.81 -9.74
CA GLU A 265 -14.17 -15.45 -9.79
C GLU A 265 -13.15 -15.21 -8.68
N ALA A 266 -13.48 -15.57 -7.43
CA ALA A 266 -12.57 -15.44 -6.29
C ALA A 266 -11.28 -16.25 -6.50
N PHE A 267 -11.38 -17.47 -7.02
CA PHE A 267 -10.20 -18.28 -7.37
C PHE A 267 -9.35 -17.64 -8.46
N ARG A 268 -9.97 -17.08 -9.51
CA ARG A 268 -9.24 -16.40 -10.58
C ARG A 268 -8.49 -15.18 -10.06
N GLN A 269 -9.10 -14.41 -9.17
CA GLN A 269 -8.45 -13.28 -8.51
C GLN A 269 -7.26 -13.73 -7.66
N LEU A 270 -7.42 -14.76 -6.82
CA LEU A 270 -6.32 -15.32 -6.01
C LEU A 270 -5.15 -15.80 -6.88
N LEU A 271 -5.43 -16.43 -8.02
CA LEU A 271 -4.41 -16.85 -8.99
C LEU A 271 -3.64 -15.68 -9.60
N GLY A 272 -4.30 -14.54 -9.84
CA GLY A 272 -3.64 -13.30 -10.26
C GLY A 272 -2.57 -12.80 -9.27
N TYR A 273 -2.66 -13.23 -8.01
CA TYR A 273 -1.71 -12.90 -6.94
C TYR A 273 -0.83 -14.08 -6.52
N ALA A 274 -0.79 -15.17 -7.31
CA ALA A 274 0.17 -16.25 -7.12
C ALA A 274 1.62 -15.70 -7.12
N GLY A 275 2.45 -16.16 -6.19
CA GLY A 275 3.82 -15.64 -6.00
C GLY A 275 3.94 -14.36 -5.17
N THR A 276 2.84 -13.70 -4.81
CA THR A 276 2.88 -12.59 -3.84
C THR A 276 2.84 -13.09 -2.39
N ARG A 277 3.19 -12.22 -1.44
CA ARG A 277 3.17 -12.56 0.00
C ARG A 277 1.76 -12.99 0.39
N GLY A 278 1.59 -14.25 0.81
CA GLY A 278 0.31 -14.79 1.24
C GLY A 278 -0.56 -15.38 0.13
N GLY A 279 -0.23 -15.17 -1.15
CA GLY A 279 -1.04 -15.65 -2.29
C GLY A 279 -1.22 -17.16 -2.33
N TYR A 280 -0.13 -17.93 -2.32
CA TYR A 280 -0.19 -19.39 -2.31
C TYR A 280 -0.90 -19.96 -1.06
N GLY A 281 -0.73 -19.31 0.09
CA GLY A 281 -1.43 -19.70 1.32
C GLY A 281 -2.94 -19.50 1.21
N ALA A 282 -3.38 -18.39 0.60
CA ALA A 282 -4.79 -18.11 0.38
C ALA A 282 -5.42 -19.05 -0.67
N ILE A 283 -4.70 -19.37 -1.76
CA ILE A 283 -5.16 -20.35 -2.77
C ILE A 283 -5.39 -21.72 -2.12
N ARG A 284 -4.45 -22.21 -1.32
CA ARG A 284 -4.57 -23.49 -0.62
C ARG A 284 -5.72 -23.48 0.39
N SER A 285 -5.82 -22.41 1.18
CA SER A 285 -6.90 -22.19 2.14
C SER A 285 -8.28 -22.22 1.46
N ALA A 286 -8.38 -21.65 0.25
CA ALA A 286 -9.60 -21.68 -0.56
C ALA A 286 -9.92 -23.09 -1.09
N LEU A 287 -8.91 -23.82 -1.59
CA LEU A 287 -9.07 -25.20 -2.07
C LEU A 287 -9.55 -26.15 -0.97
N GLU A 288 -8.99 -26.05 0.24
CA GLU A 288 -9.39 -26.86 1.39
C GLU A 288 -10.86 -26.62 1.79
N ARG A 289 -11.38 -25.41 1.58
CA ARG A 289 -12.76 -25.04 1.93
C ARG A 289 -13.75 -25.36 0.82
N HIS A 290 -13.35 -25.09 -0.43
CA HIS A 290 -14.20 -25.12 -1.61
C HIS A 290 -13.56 -25.95 -2.73
N PRO A 291 -13.28 -27.25 -2.51
CA PRO A 291 -12.46 -28.05 -3.43
C PRO A 291 -13.10 -28.20 -4.81
N SER A 292 -14.41 -28.43 -4.90
CA SER A 292 -15.07 -28.61 -6.21
C SER A 292 -15.00 -27.37 -7.09
N VAL A 293 -15.29 -26.19 -6.53
CA VAL A 293 -15.23 -24.91 -7.26
C VAL A 293 -13.77 -24.55 -7.60
N GLY A 294 -12.85 -24.76 -6.66
CA GLY A 294 -11.44 -24.44 -6.83
C GLY A 294 -10.73 -25.31 -7.86
N LEU A 295 -10.94 -26.63 -7.82
CA LEU A 295 -10.39 -27.56 -8.80
C LEU A 295 -10.91 -27.27 -10.20
N THR A 296 -12.20 -27.00 -10.33
CA THR A 296 -12.82 -26.60 -11.60
C THR A 296 -12.19 -25.30 -12.11
N ALA A 297 -12.07 -24.27 -11.26
CA ALA A 297 -11.47 -23.00 -11.64
C ALA A 297 -9.99 -23.14 -12.06
N LEU A 298 -9.21 -23.98 -11.36
CA LEU A 298 -7.80 -24.25 -11.69
C LEU A 298 -7.65 -24.99 -13.02
N ALA A 299 -8.45 -26.03 -13.25
CA ALA A 299 -8.41 -26.81 -14.50
C ALA A 299 -8.77 -25.96 -15.72
N HIS A 300 -9.73 -25.04 -15.57
CA HIS A 300 -10.19 -24.15 -16.64
C HIS A 300 -9.32 -22.90 -16.83
N SER A 301 -8.46 -22.55 -15.87
CA SER A 301 -7.62 -21.35 -15.93
C SER A 301 -6.61 -21.38 -17.09
N GLY A 302 -6.05 -22.56 -17.40
CA GLY A 302 -5.04 -22.73 -18.46
C GLY A 302 -3.69 -22.03 -18.20
N THR A 303 -3.48 -21.44 -17.02
CA THR A 303 -2.24 -20.76 -16.64
C THR A 303 -1.22 -21.73 -16.02
N GLU A 304 0.08 -21.48 -16.21
CA GLU A 304 1.15 -22.31 -15.65
C GLU A 304 1.09 -22.35 -14.11
N ALA A 305 0.82 -21.21 -13.46
CA ALA A 305 0.66 -21.14 -12.01
C ALA A 305 -0.52 -22.00 -11.50
N ALA A 306 -1.64 -22.00 -12.22
CA ALA A 306 -2.79 -22.84 -11.87
C ALA A 306 -2.49 -24.34 -12.08
N ALA A 307 -1.77 -24.69 -13.14
CA ALA A 307 -1.36 -26.07 -13.40
C ALA A 307 -0.42 -26.61 -12.31
N VAL A 308 0.53 -25.80 -11.84
CA VAL A 308 1.45 -26.16 -10.74
C VAL A 308 0.69 -26.37 -9.43
N GLU A 309 -0.21 -25.47 -9.06
CA GLU A 309 -1.00 -25.62 -7.82
C GLU A 309 -2.00 -26.78 -7.91
N LEU A 310 -2.61 -27.00 -9.07
CA LEU A 310 -3.49 -28.15 -9.32
C LEU A 310 -2.71 -29.47 -9.14
N GLN A 311 -1.53 -29.58 -9.76
CA GLN A 311 -0.69 -30.77 -9.62
C GLN A 311 -0.27 -30.97 -8.16
N ALA A 312 0.19 -29.92 -7.48
CA ALA A 312 0.61 -29.99 -6.09
C ALA A 312 -0.53 -30.44 -5.17
N TYR A 313 -1.73 -29.89 -5.34
CA TYR A 313 -2.90 -30.26 -4.54
C TYR A 313 -3.36 -31.69 -4.83
N VAL A 314 -3.38 -32.09 -6.12
CA VAL A 314 -3.78 -33.44 -6.52
C VAL A 314 -2.88 -34.51 -5.88
N LEU A 315 -1.58 -34.27 -5.85
CA LEU A 315 -0.60 -35.22 -5.33
C LEU A 315 -0.52 -35.23 -3.79
N THR A 316 -0.92 -34.16 -3.11
CA THR A 316 -0.79 -34.04 -1.66
C THR A 316 -2.06 -34.35 -0.88
N GLN A 317 -3.24 -34.26 -1.50
CA GLN A 317 -4.53 -34.44 -0.82
C GLN A 317 -5.50 -35.39 -1.57
N PRO A 318 -5.12 -36.66 -1.82
CA PRO A 318 -5.94 -37.61 -2.58
C PRO A 318 -7.32 -37.91 -1.94
N GLU A 319 -7.41 -37.91 -0.61
CA GLU A 319 -8.67 -38.15 0.11
C GLU A 319 -9.70 -37.01 -0.08
N GLN A 320 -9.24 -35.76 -0.16
CA GLN A 320 -10.12 -34.60 -0.39
C GLN A 320 -10.64 -34.58 -1.82
N ILE A 321 -9.85 -35.03 -2.79
CA ILE A 321 -10.27 -35.16 -4.20
C ILE A 321 -11.33 -36.25 -4.34
N ALA A 322 -11.14 -37.40 -3.68
CA ALA A 322 -12.13 -38.47 -3.69
C ALA A 322 -13.49 -38.00 -3.15
N THR A 323 -13.47 -37.16 -2.12
CA THR A 323 -14.67 -36.56 -1.52
C THR A 323 -15.32 -35.50 -2.43
N ALA A 324 -14.53 -34.71 -3.14
CA ALA A 324 -15.01 -33.66 -4.05
C ALA A 324 -15.44 -34.17 -5.43
N SER A 325 -15.02 -35.38 -5.83
CA SER A 325 -15.23 -36.02 -7.14
C SER A 325 -16.68 -36.03 -7.64
N PRO A 326 -17.72 -36.25 -6.80
CA PRO A 326 -19.11 -36.22 -7.25
C PRO A 326 -19.60 -34.86 -7.76
N GLY A 327 -18.94 -33.76 -7.36
CA GLY A 327 -19.30 -32.39 -7.75
C GLY A 327 -18.44 -31.79 -8.87
N LEU A 328 -17.52 -32.56 -9.47
CA LEU A 328 -16.63 -32.10 -10.53
C LEU A 328 -17.20 -32.39 -11.92
N ASP A 329 -16.95 -31.50 -12.87
CA ASP A 329 -17.27 -31.70 -14.26
C ASP A 329 -16.28 -32.67 -14.95
N ASP A 330 -16.68 -33.22 -16.09
CA ASP A 330 -15.94 -34.27 -16.78
C ASP A 330 -14.56 -33.80 -17.26
N ALA A 331 -14.42 -32.52 -17.64
CA ALA A 331 -13.14 -31.96 -18.07
C ALA A 331 -12.12 -31.85 -16.92
N THR A 332 -12.58 -31.44 -15.73
CA THR A 332 -11.73 -31.40 -14.53
C THR A 332 -11.35 -32.82 -14.09
N ARG A 333 -12.27 -33.79 -14.14
CA ARG A 333 -11.98 -35.19 -13.81
C ARG A 333 -10.91 -35.79 -14.72
N ALA A 334 -11.04 -35.60 -16.03
CA ALA A 334 -10.04 -36.06 -17.00
C ALA A 334 -8.66 -35.43 -16.78
N THR A 335 -8.61 -34.16 -16.36
CA THR A 335 -7.34 -33.48 -16.04
C THR A 335 -6.68 -34.08 -14.79
N ILE A 336 -7.47 -34.38 -13.76
CA ILE A 336 -6.96 -35.01 -12.53
C ILE A 336 -6.46 -36.44 -12.82
N GLU A 337 -7.22 -37.24 -13.57
CA GLU A 337 -6.83 -38.59 -13.98
C GLU A 337 -5.50 -38.59 -14.73
N LYS A 338 -5.29 -37.63 -15.64
CA LYS A 338 -4.03 -37.46 -16.36
C LYS A 338 -2.85 -37.16 -15.44
N ILE A 339 -3.06 -36.34 -14.40
CA ILE A 339 -2.00 -36.01 -13.42
C ILE A 339 -1.63 -37.25 -12.61
N THR A 340 -2.61 -38.00 -12.12
CA THR A 340 -2.38 -39.21 -11.32
C THR A 340 -1.70 -40.31 -12.15
N ALA A 341 -2.17 -40.54 -13.38
CA ALA A 341 -1.57 -41.54 -14.27
C ALA A 341 -0.11 -41.22 -14.65
N MET A 342 0.25 -39.93 -14.74
CA MET A 342 1.63 -39.52 -15.03
C MET A 342 2.55 -39.74 -13.82
N GLN A 343 2.03 -39.65 -12.59
CA GLN A 343 2.78 -39.94 -11.36
C GLN A 343 3.05 -41.44 -11.21
N ASP A 344 2.04 -42.28 -11.46
CA ASP A 344 2.17 -43.75 -11.39
C ASP A 344 3.15 -44.31 -12.45
N ALA A 345 3.40 -43.54 -13.52
CA ALA A 345 4.34 -43.90 -14.58
C ALA A 345 5.81 -43.53 -14.28
N LEU A 346 6.12 -42.82 -13.19
CA LEU A 346 7.51 -42.52 -12.82
C LEU A 346 8.18 -43.77 -12.20
N PRO A 347 9.32 -44.23 -12.74
CA PRO A 347 10.05 -45.35 -12.14
C PRO A 347 10.61 -44.96 -10.77
N GLU A 348 10.33 -45.76 -9.74
CA GLU A 348 11.01 -45.65 -8.45
C GLU A 348 12.52 -45.77 -8.66
N SER A 349 13.27 -44.73 -8.28
CA SER A 349 14.73 -44.72 -8.39
C SER A 349 15.35 -44.67 -7.00
N ASP A 350 16.01 -45.76 -6.61
CA ASP A 350 16.67 -45.95 -5.30
C ASP A 350 17.97 -45.14 -5.11
N SER A 351 18.33 -44.24 -6.04
CA SER A 351 19.63 -43.56 -6.03
C SER A 351 19.51 -42.02 -6.04
N PRO A 352 19.98 -41.30 -5.00
CA PRO A 352 19.92 -39.85 -4.96
C PRO A 352 20.83 -39.19 -6.01
N PRO A 353 20.45 -38.02 -6.58
CA PRO A 353 21.23 -37.33 -7.60
C PRO A 353 22.63 -36.92 -7.12
N THR A 354 23.63 -37.06 -8.00
CA THR A 354 25.06 -36.81 -7.72
C THR A 354 25.38 -35.39 -7.20
N ILE A 355 24.51 -34.41 -7.45
CA ILE A 355 24.68 -33.02 -6.97
C ILE A 355 24.52 -32.89 -5.44
N LEU A 356 23.75 -33.78 -4.81
CA LEU A 356 23.63 -33.88 -3.37
C LEU A 356 24.82 -34.63 -2.76
N LEU A 357 25.49 -35.48 -3.55
CA LEU A 357 26.67 -36.24 -3.14
C LEU A 357 27.96 -35.41 -3.22
N ASN A 358 28.05 -34.41 -4.11
CA ASN A 358 29.22 -33.53 -4.25
C ASN A 358 28.84 -32.05 -4.42
N PRO A 359 28.52 -31.34 -3.33
CA PRO A 359 28.09 -29.96 -3.43
C PRO A 359 29.25 -28.97 -3.69
N PRO A 360 29.08 -28.00 -4.61
CA PRO A 360 30.14 -27.08 -5.06
C PRO A 360 30.58 -26.02 -4.03
N TRP A 361 29.95 -25.95 -2.86
CA TRP A 361 30.37 -25.06 -1.76
C TRP A 361 31.46 -25.66 -0.87
N ILE A 362 31.82 -26.93 -1.07
CA ILE A 362 32.98 -27.57 -0.45
C ILE A 362 34.23 -27.20 -1.26
N GLY A 363 34.89 -26.07 -0.94
CA GLY A 363 36.17 -25.70 -1.58
C GLY A 363 36.41 -24.21 -1.90
N ARG A 364 35.86 -23.28 -1.11
CA ARG A 364 36.06 -21.83 -1.36
C ARG A 364 37.54 -21.42 -1.12
N LYS A 365 38.24 -21.01 -2.18
CA LYS A 365 39.63 -20.49 -2.11
C LYS A 365 39.71 -19.10 -1.47
N LYS A 366 40.81 -18.85 -0.75
CA LYS A 366 41.13 -17.63 0.01
C LYS A 366 41.30 -16.40 -0.92
N ALA A 367 40.65 -15.29 -0.59
CA ALA A 367 40.70 -14.07 -1.41
C ALA A 367 42.04 -13.32 -1.28
N VAL A 368 42.60 -12.89 -2.41
CA VAL A 368 43.83 -12.09 -2.52
C VAL A 368 43.56 -10.60 -2.26
N LYS A 369 44.52 -9.89 -1.65
CA LYS A 369 44.44 -8.44 -1.35
C LYS A 369 44.39 -7.60 -2.64
N PRO A 370 43.44 -6.66 -2.79
CA PRO A 370 43.40 -5.77 -3.95
C PRO A 370 44.42 -4.63 -3.85
N PRO A 371 45.03 -4.20 -4.96
CA PRO A 371 45.86 -2.99 -5.01
C PRO A 371 45.01 -1.72 -4.83
N VAL A 372 45.59 -0.70 -4.20
CA VAL A 372 44.95 0.61 -3.94
C VAL A 372 45.27 1.54 -5.11
N PHE A 373 44.25 2.13 -5.72
CA PHE A 373 44.38 3.16 -6.76
C PHE A 373 43.94 4.50 -6.19
N GLU A 374 44.67 5.58 -6.50
CA GLU A 374 44.19 6.95 -6.28
C GLU A 374 43.29 7.34 -7.45
N LEU A 375 42.04 7.69 -7.15
CA LEU A 375 41.04 8.11 -8.13
C LEU A 375 40.75 9.59 -7.91
N GLN A 376 40.79 10.37 -9.00
CA GLN A 376 40.34 11.76 -9.00
C GLN A 376 38.98 11.94 -9.69
N ALA A 377 38.33 13.03 -9.27
CA ALA A 377 37.13 13.71 -9.77
C ALA A 377 35.77 13.29 -9.17
N GLU A 378 35.15 14.23 -8.46
CA GLU A 378 33.71 14.27 -8.18
C GLU A 378 32.94 14.40 -9.51
N LEU A 379 32.62 13.27 -10.12
CA LEU A 379 31.61 13.18 -11.19
C LEU A 379 30.32 13.91 -10.79
N ALA A 380 29.81 14.75 -11.68
CA ALA A 380 28.55 15.47 -11.50
C ALA A 380 27.35 14.51 -11.37
N VAL A 381 26.27 15.00 -10.75
CA VAL A 381 25.00 14.28 -10.70
C VAL A 381 24.44 14.18 -12.12
N ALA A 382 24.16 12.96 -12.58
CA ALA A 382 23.63 12.70 -13.92
C ALA A 382 22.31 11.92 -13.82
N PHE A 383 21.35 12.31 -14.65
CA PHE A 383 20.04 11.66 -14.74
C PHE A 383 19.98 10.79 -16.01
N HIS A 384 19.53 9.56 -15.87
CA HIS A 384 19.22 8.66 -16.97
C HIS A 384 17.79 8.14 -16.80
N TRP A 385 16.88 8.70 -17.58
CA TRP A 385 15.47 8.32 -17.57
C TRP A 385 15.24 7.21 -18.59
N PRO A 386 14.62 6.08 -18.21
CA PRO A 386 14.10 5.13 -19.19
C PRO A 386 13.14 5.83 -20.17
N PRO A 387 13.06 5.38 -21.45
CA PRO A 387 12.18 5.99 -22.43
C PRO A 387 10.73 6.08 -21.94
N GLY A 388 10.12 7.27 -22.01
CA GLY A 388 8.72 7.52 -21.61
C GLY A 388 8.49 7.67 -20.10
N GLU A 389 9.48 7.36 -19.26
CA GLU A 389 9.31 7.38 -17.79
C GLU A 389 9.15 8.82 -17.28
N ARG A 390 9.94 9.76 -17.81
CA ARG A 390 9.87 11.16 -17.41
C ARG A 390 8.53 11.77 -17.83
N GLU A 391 8.08 11.50 -19.04
CA GLU A 391 6.81 11.97 -19.58
C GLU A 391 5.63 11.39 -18.78
N ARG A 392 5.68 10.10 -18.43
CA ARG A 392 4.68 9.44 -17.58
C ARG A 392 4.56 10.11 -16.22
N LEU A 393 5.69 10.46 -15.59
CA LEU A 393 5.70 11.13 -14.30
C LEU A 393 5.17 12.56 -14.40
N LEU A 394 5.51 13.30 -15.46
CA LEU A 394 5.02 14.67 -15.68
C LEU A 394 3.54 14.72 -16.06
N ALA A 395 3.02 13.69 -16.72
CA ALA A 395 1.61 13.55 -17.06
C ALA A 395 0.72 13.14 -15.88
N ARG A 396 1.33 12.77 -14.74
CA ARG A 396 0.58 12.40 -13.53
C ARG A 396 -0.15 13.62 -12.99
N GLN A 397 -1.45 13.48 -12.77
CA GLN A 397 -2.22 14.50 -12.07
C GLN A 397 -2.02 14.37 -10.56
N PRO A 398 -1.96 15.49 -9.81
CA PRO A 398 -1.81 15.43 -8.37
C PRO A 398 -3.08 14.86 -7.75
N THR A 399 -2.92 14.00 -6.74
CA THR A 399 -4.03 13.42 -5.98
C THR A 399 -4.79 14.47 -5.15
N PHE A 400 -4.13 15.59 -4.81
CA PHE A 400 -4.70 16.71 -4.09
C PHE A 400 -4.51 18.00 -4.88
N ARG A 401 -5.54 18.85 -4.92
CA ARG A 401 -5.51 20.16 -5.58
C ARG A 401 -5.93 21.24 -4.61
N PHE A 402 -5.22 22.35 -4.56
CA PHE A 402 -5.69 23.51 -3.82
C PHE A 402 -6.81 24.19 -4.63
N THR A 403 -7.84 24.67 -3.93
CA THR A 403 -8.75 25.63 -4.55
C THR A 403 -7.95 26.90 -4.84
N PRO A 404 -8.02 27.49 -6.06
CA PRO A 404 -7.10 28.56 -6.46
C PRO A 404 -7.00 29.73 -5.47
N GLN A 405 -8.12 30.12 -4.84
CA GLN A 405 -8.19 31.20 -3.86
C GLN A 405 -7.55 30.89 -2.50
N TYR A 406 -7.29 29.62 -2.19
CA TYR A 406 -6.70 29.16 -0.93
C TYR A 406 -5.27 28.63 -1.12
N MET A 407 -4.69 28.82 -2.31
CA MET A 407 -3.34 28.38 -2.60
C MET A 407 -2.31 29.10 -1.71
N PRO A 408 -1.57 28.39 -0.84
CA PRO A 408 -0.55 29.02 -0.01
C PRO A 408 0.64 29.51 -0.85
N SER A 409 1.31 30.58 -0.40
CA SER A 409 2.57 31.00 -1.01
C SER A 409 3.66 29.96 -0.78
N TRP A 410 4.68 29.93 -1.64
CA TRP A 410 5.81 29.01 -1.49
C TRP A 410 6.56 29.22 -0.16
N GLN A 411 6.59 30.44 0.39
CA GLN A 411 7.20 30.69 1.72
C GLN A 411 6.45 29.94 2.82
N ARG A 412 5.11 30.03 2.82
CA ARG A 412 4.27 29.31 3.78
C ARG A 412 4.41 27.80 3.64
N LEU A 413 4.55 27.29 2.42
CA LEU A 413 4.78 25.87 2.17
C LEU A 413 6.17 25.41 2.67
N ALA A 414 7.20 26.27 2.55
CA ALA A 414 8.55 25.97 3.00
C ALA A 414 8.69 25.95 4.53
N GLU A 415 7.89 26.73 5.26
CA GLU A 415 7.82 26.73 6.73
C GLU A 415 7.30 25.39 7.31
N GLY A 416 6.60 24.59 6.50
CA GLY A 416 6.11 23.26 6.86
C GLY A 416 4.67 23.26 7.40
N GLY A 417 4.24 22.11 7.95
CA GLY A 417 2.87 21.93 8.46
C GLY A 417 1.86 21.39 7.45
N TYR A 418 2.27 21.16 6.19
CA TYR A 418 1.47 20.55 5.14
C TYR A 418 1.85 19.07 4.94
N SER A 419 0.88 18.27 4.53
CA SER A 419 1.10 16.88 4.13
C SER A 419 1.79 16.79 2.76
N ASP A 420 2.49 15.71 2.48
CA ASP A 420 3.20 15.50 1.22
C ASP A 420 2.31 15.50 -0.05
N TRP A 421 1.00 15.23 0.11
CA TRP A 421 0.01 15.21 -0.97
C TRP A 421 -0.38 16.64 -1.34
N GLN A 422 -0.50 17.49 -0.31
CA GLN A 422 -0.62 18.93 -0.48
C GLN A 422 0.65 19.51 -1.08
N MET A 423 1.83 19.02 -0.67
CA MET A 423 3.10 19.43 -1.28
C MET A 423 3.19 19.00 -2.74
N GLU A 424 2.73 17.80 -3.10
CA GLU A 424 2.64 17.37 -4.50
C GLU A 424 1.71 18.27 -5.32
N GLY A 425 0.51 18.54 -4.81
CA GLY A 425 -0.44 19.48 -5.42
C GLY A 425 0.18 20.85 -5.63
N ALA A 426 0.86 21.39 -4.61
CA ALA A 426 1.55 22.66 -4.70
C ALA A 426 2.66 22.67 -5.75
N LEU A 427 3.47 21.61 -5.83
CA LEU A 427 4.55 21.52 -6.82
C LEU A 427 4.02 21.46 -8.26
N VAL A 428 2.80 20.94 -8.45
CA VAL A 428 2.12 20.93 -9.76
C VAL A 428 1.55 22.32 -10.07
N GLU A 429 0.83 22.92 -9.12
CA GLU A 429 -0.02 24.11 -9.32
C GLU A 429 0.72 25.45 -9.22
N LEU A 430 1.82 25.51 -8.46
CA LEU A 430 2.64 26.72 -8.36
C LEU A 430 3.25 27.08 -9.72
N SER A 431 3.47 28.39 -9.90
CA SER A 431 4.25 28.94 -10.99
C SER A 431 5.66 28.29 -11.02
N GLY A 432 6.31 28.28 -12.18
CA GLY A 432 7.64 27.67 -12.33
C GLY A 432 8.66 28.19 -11.31
N ASP A 433 8.64 29.50 -11.06
CA ASP A 433 9.58 30.16 -10.16
C ASP A 433 9.26 29.89 -8.68
N ASP A 434 7.98 29.94 -8.30
CA ASP A 434 7.55 29.66 -6.92
C ASP A 434 7.76 28.19 -6.54
N ALA A 435 7.48 27.28 -7.46
CA ALA A 435 7.71 25.85 -7.26
C ALA A 435 9.21 25.55 -7.13
N LEU A 436 10.06 26.21 -7.93
CA LEU A 436 11.50 26.08 -7.82
C LEU A 436 12.04 26.65 -6.50
N ALA A 437 11.52 27.80 -6.07
CA ALA A 437 11.85 28.39 -4.78
C ALA A 437 11.45 27.45 -3.63
N LEU A 438 10.26 26.84 -3.70
CA LEU A 438 9.81 25.85 -2.74
C LEU A 438 10.77 24.66 -2.66
N VAL A 439 11.10 24.03 -3.79
CA VAL A 439 11.97 22.85 -3.85
C VAL A 439 13.35 23.13 -3.23
N ARG A 440 13.91 24.33 -3.42
CA ARG A 440 15.22 24.72 -2.90
C ARG A 440 15.24 24.93 -1.39
N HIS A 441 14.20 25.54 -0.84
CA HIS A 441 14.13 25.90 0.58
C HIS A 441 13.49 24.83 1.45
N TRP A 442 12.73 23.92 0.84
CA TRP A 442 12.02 22.90 1.58
C TRP A 442 12.95 21.79 2.09
N ALA A 443 12.82 21.50 3.38
CA ALA A 443 13.52 20.42 4.06
C ALA A 443 12.53 19.32 4.46
N PRO A 444 12.31 18.29 3.61
CA PRO A 444 11.31 17.28 3.90
C PRO A 444 11.62 16.51 5.21
N THR A 445 10.60 16.40 6.06
CA THR A 445 10.62 15.61 7.29
C THR A 445 10.24 14.14 7.08
N ALA A 446 9.85 13.79 5.85
CA ALA A 446 9.10 12.60 5.44
C ALA A 446 9.50 11.27 6.09
N ARG A 447 8.47 10.54 6.57
CA ARG A 447 8.52 9.13 6.98
C ARG A 447 8.25 8.22 5.76
N TYR A 448 8.20 6.91 6.01
CA TYR A 448 8.26 5.87 4.97
C TYR A 448 7.18 5.91 3.88
N TRP A 449 6.00 6.44 4.18
CA TRP A 449 4.81 6.46 3.31
C TRP A 449 4.57 7.81 2.62
N ASP A 450 5.49 8.76 2.78
CA ASP A 450 5.28 10.19 2.55
C ASP A 450 6.04 10.75 1.31
N ALA A 451 6.75 9.91 0.56
CA ALA A 451 7.65 10.33 -0.53
C ALA A 451 6.99 10.45 -1.92
N GLY A 452 5.64 10.44 -2.01
CA GLY A 452 4.89 10.34 -3.27
C GLY A 452 5.19 11.45 -4.29
N TRP A 453 5.56 12.64 -3.83
CA TRP A 453 5.89 13.81 -4.63
C TRP A 453 7.30 13.78 -5.27
N LEU A 454 8.23 13.00 -4.71
CA LEU A 454 9.65 13.01 -5.11
C LEU A 454 9.86 12.63 -6.59
N PRO A 455 9.18 11.61 -7.17
CA PRO A 455 9.35 11.27 -8.58
C PRO A 455 8.95 12.42 -9.51
N TYR A 456 7.83 13.10 -9.21
CA TYR A 456 7.38 14.26 -9.97
C TYR A 456 8.39 15.42 -9.86
N ALA A 457 8.84 15.72 -8.64
CA ALA A 457 9.81 16.78 -8.40
C ALA A 457 11.16 16.54 -9.12
N LEU A 458 11.67 15.31 -9.11
CA LEU A 458 12.88 14.95 -9.87
C LEU A 458 12.66 15.03 -11.38
N ALA A 459 11.48 14.65 -11.88
CA ALA A 459 11.16 14.72 -13.32
C ALA A 459 11.03 16.18 -13.82
N ARG A 460 10.42 17.06 -13.00
CA ARG A 460 10.16 18.47 -13.31
C ARG A 460 11.37 19.37 -13.05
N PHE A 461 12.03 19.25 -11.90
CA PHE A 461 13.10 20.16 -11.44
C PHE A 461 14.50 19.55 -11.46
N GLY A 462 14.65 18.24 -11.70
CA GLY A 462 15.95 17.60 -11.89
C GLY A 462 16.94 17.83 -10.73
N ALA A 463 18.06 18.48 -11.04
CA ALA A 463 19.15 18.71 -10.09
C ALA A 463 18.75 19.60 -8.91
N ASP A 464 17.76 20.49 -9.06
CA ASP A 464 17.29 21.34 -7.95
C ASP A 464 16.53 20.54 -6.89
N ALA A 465 15.82 19.48 -7.29
CA ALA A 465 15.12 18.57 -6.38
C ALA A 465 16.02 17.47 -5.78
N TYR A 466 17.22 17.28 -6.33
CA TYR A 466 18.15 16.23 -5.90
C TYR A 466 18.53 16.30 -4.41
N PRO A 467 18.87 17.47 -3.83
CA PRO A 467 19.20 17.56 -2.40
C PRO A 467 18.06 17.10 -1.49
N ALA A 468 16.81 17.40 -1.86
CA ALA A 468 15.63 16.97 -1.11
C ALA A 468 15.43 15.44 -1.19
N ALA A 469 15.68 14.84 -2.36
CA ALA A 469 15.61 13.39 -2.56
C ALA A 469 16.69 12.62 -1.76
N VAL A 470 17.92 13.15 -1.67
CA VAL A 470 18.98 12.55 -0.86
C VAL A 470 18.66 12.61 0.64
N ARG A 471 18.14 13.76 1.12
CA ARG A 471 17.67 13.91 2.51
C ARG A 471 16.55 12.92 2.85
N ALA A 472 15.62 12.69 1.92
CA ALA A 472 14.55 11.71 2.12
C ALA A 472 15.09 10.27 2.27
N LEU A 473 16.17 9.94 1.56
CA LEU A 473 16.80 8.61 1.62
C LEU A 473 17.45 8.31 2.98
N ASP A 474 17.82 9.31 3.78
CA ASP A 474 18.32 9.11 5.15
C ASP A 474 17.20 8.73 6.14
N LYS A 475 15.95 9.09 5.84
CA LYS A 475 14.78 8.86 6.71
C LYS A 475 13.94 7.67 6.27
N SER A 476 13.83 7.42 4.97
CA SER A 476 13.07 6.31 4.38
C SER A 476 13.84 5.64 3.24
N ALA A 477 14.38 4.45 3.49
CA ALA A 477 15.30 3.81 2.55
C ALA A 477 14.63 3.19 1.31
N VAL A 478 13.36 2.75 1.34
CA VAL A 478 12.80 1.95 0.22
C VAL A 478 12.10 2.83 -0.83
N ALA A 479 11.14 3.66 -0.43
CA ALA A 479 10.36 4.48 -1.36
C ALA A 479 11.23 5.55 -2.04
N ALA A 480 12.10 6.21 -1.27
CA ALA A 480 13.06 7.17 -1.82
C ALA A 480 14.08 6.48 -2.75
N ALA A 481 14.45 5.23 -2.50
CA ALA A 481 15.42 4.52 -3.35
C ALA A 481 14.86 4.18 -4.73
N TYR A 482 13.59 3.77 -4.85
CA TYR A 482 12.96 3.58 -6.18
C TYR A 482 12.97 4.88 -7.01
N THR A 483 12.76 6.00 -6.34
CA THR A 483 12.74 7.33 -6.96
C THR A 483 14.11 7.76 -7.48
N LEU A 484 15.20 7.21 -6.90
CA LEU A 484 16.57 7.50 -7.27
C LEU A 484 17.14 6.51 -8.30
N ILE A 485 16.33 5.59 -8.84
CA ILE A 485 16.74 4.70 -9.94
C ILE A 485 17.33 5.49 -11.12
N PRO A 486 16.76 6.63 -11.56
CA PRO A 486 17.31 7.41 -12.67
C PRO A 486 18.60 8.18 -12.34
N VAL A 487 19.03 8.24 -11.08
CA VAL A 487 20.06 9.19 -10.63
C VAL A 487 21.41 8.50 -10.41
N ARG A 488 22.47 9.06 -11.01
CA ARG A 488 23.87 8.71 -10.73
C ARG A 488 24.54 9.84 -9.98
N SER A 489 25.02 9.55 -8.77
CA SER A 489 25.80 10.48 -7.98
C SER A 489 26.68 9.74 -6.98
N HIS A 490 27.67 10.45 -6.42
CA HIS A 490 28.53 9.93 -5.35
C HIS A 490 27.81 9.68 -4.03
N GLU A 491 26.60 10.22 -3.84
CA GLU A 491 25.79 9.97 -2.64
C GLU A 491 24.81 8.80 -2.81
N VAL A 492 24.30 8.60 -4.05
CA VAL A 492 23.35 7.52 -4.37
C VAL A 492 24.08 6.19 -4.57
N ALA A 493 25.19 6.18 -5.31
CA ALA A 493 25.89 4.94 -5.67
C ALA A 493 26.35 4.10 -4.46
N PRO A 494 26.93 4.67 -3.38
CA PRO A 494 27.29 3.90 -2.19
C PRO A 494 26.07 3.29 -1.48
N ARG A 495 24.93 4.00 -1.47
CA ARG A 495 23.69 3.52 -0.84
C ARG A 495 23.06 2.40 -1.67
N MET A 496 23.10 2.48 -2.99
CA MET A 496 22.69 1.38 -3.88
C MET A 496 23.58 0.14 -3.67
N ALA A 497 24.88 0.32 -3.49
CA ALA A 497 25.79 -0.78 -3.16
C ALA A 497 25.46 -1.43 -1.79
N GLU A 498 25.10 -0.63 -0.79
CA GLU A 498 24.62 -1.14 0.51
C GLU A 498 23.32 -1.94 0.36
N PHE A 499 22.38 -1.45 -0.46
CA PHE A 499 21.10 -2.11 -0.68
C PHE A 499 21.23 -3.48 -1.35
N LEU A 500 22.24 -3.71 -2.20
CA LEU A 500 22.55 -5.04 -2.74
C LEU A 500 22.86 -6.07 -1.66
N LEU A 501 23.43 -5.65 -0.53
CA LEU A 501 23.78 -6.54 0.59
C LEU A 501 22.57 -6.89 1.47
N ARG A 502 21.48 -6.12 1.37
CA ARG A 502 20.25 -6.36 2.12
C ARG A 502 19.39 -7.42 1.41
N ARG A 503 18.38 -7.95 2.11
CA ARG A 503 17.37 -8.86 1.51
C ARG A 503 16.08 -8.08 1.18
N GLY A 504 15.27 -8.61 0.27
CA GLY A 504 13.95 -8.07 -0.06
C GLY A 504 13.98 -6.88 -1.03
N LYS A 505 13.05 -5.94 -0.87
CA LYS A 505 12.78 -4.84 -1.83
C LYS A 505 14.01 -3.97 -2.14
N LEU A 506 14.84 -3.65 -1.14
CA LEU A 506 16.04 -2.83 -1.32
C LEU A 506 17.05 -3.46 -2.30
N ARG A 507 17.22 -4.79 -2.24
CA ARG A 507 18.09 -5.50 -3.17
C ARG A 507 17.58 -5.41 -4.61
N THR A 508 16.25 -5.45 -4.78
CA THR A 508 15.60 -5.34 -6.08
C THR A 508 15.84 -3.95 -6.68
N VAL A 509 15.62 -2.89 -5.89
CA VAL A 509 15.91 -1.51 -6.30
C VAL A 509 17.35 -1.34 -6.80
N ALA A 510 18.31 -1.88 -6.06
CA ALA A 510 19.71 -1.74 -6.44
C ALA A 510 20.08 -2.54 -7.70
N LEU A 511 19.44 -3.69 -7.94
CA LEU A 511 19.58 -4.42 -9.20
C LEU A 511 18.97 -3.64 -10.36
N ASP A 512 17.83 -3.00 -10.17
CA ASP A 512 17.18 -2.19 -11.19
C ASP A 512 17.97 -0.92 -11.51
N TRP A 513 18.57 -0.27 -10.50
CA TRP A 513 19.51 0.82 -10.69
C TRP A 513 20.73 0.37 -11.51
N LEU A 514 21.33 -0.78 -11.20
CA LEU A 514 22.46 -1.31 -11.99
C LEU A 514 22.07 -1.65 -13.43
N ARG A 515 20.87 -2.19 -13.66
CA ARG A 515 20.36 -2.44 -15.02
C ARG A 515 20.15 -1.15 -15.80
N CYS A 516 19.63 -0.11 -15.12
CA CYS A 516 19.39 1.20 -15.72
C CYS A 516 20.68 1.88 -16.19
N HIS A 517 21.76 1.80 -15.40
CA HIS A 517 23.00 2.54 -15.65
C HIS A 517 24.14 1.72 -16.24
N GLY A 518 24.06 0.40 -16.22
CA GLY A 518 25.05 -0.51 -16.81
C GLY A 518 26.49 -0.22 -16.36
N LEU A 519 27.41 -0.09 -17.33
CA LEU A 519 28.82 0.17 -17.06
C LEU A 519 29.07 1.58 -16.53
N ASP A 520 28.20 2.55 -16.79
CA ASP A 520 28.42 3.92 -16.32
C ASP A 520 28.28 4.04 -14.80
N ALA A 521 27.55 3.11 -14.16
CA ALA A 521 27.47 3.02 -12.71
C ALA A 521 28.84 2.74 -12.06
N VAL A 522 29.76 2.09 -12.78
CA VAL A 522 31.07 1.68 -12.27
C VAL A 522 31.87 2.90 -11.82
N ALA A 523 31.85 3.99 -12.58
CA ALA A 523 32.60 5.20 -12.27
C ALA A 523 32.18 5.85 -10.93
N TYR A 524 30.89 5.74 -10.56
CA TYR A 524 30.36 6.24 -9.29
C TYR A 524 30.54 5.25 -8.13
N LEU A 525 30.66 3.95 -8.39
CA LEU A 525 30.87 2.91 -7.38
C LEU A 525 32.33 2.71 -7.00
N VAL A 526 33.24 2.93 -7.95
CA VAL A 526 34.69 2.71 -7.80
C VAL A 526 35.30 3.54 -6.66
N PRO A 527 34.99 4.85 -6.49
CA PRO A 527 35.46 5.63 -5.34
C PRO A 527 35.01 5.06 -3.98
N ALA A 528 33.78 4.56 -3.88
CA ALA A 528 33.27 3.93 -2.66
C ALA A 528 33.94 2.57 -2.37
N ALA A 529 34.34 1.85 -3.42
CA ALA A 529 35.01 0.55 -3.30
C ALA A 529 36.50 0.68 -2.91
N LEU A 530 37.18 1.70 -3.43
CA LEU A 530 38.64 1.88 -3.34
C LEU A 530 39.10 3.02 -2.41
N GLY A 531 38.20 3.86 -1.89
CA GLY A 531 38.53 4.95 -0.97
C GLY A 531 39.08 4.51 0.40
N LYS A 532 39.81 5.43 1.07
CA LYS A 532 40.40 5.25 2.42
C LYS A 532 39.35 4.77 3.44
N ALA A 533 39.74 3.82 4.29
CA ALA A 533 38.86 3.20 5.27
C ALA A 533 38.42 4.19 6.38
N GLY A 534 37.28 4.86 6.18
CA GLY A 534 36.59 5.65 7.20
C GLY A 534 35.41 4.90 7.84
N ALA A 535 34.81 5.49 8.88
CA ALA A 535 33.74 4.92 9.70
C ALA A 535 32.51 4.35 8.94
N ARG A 536 32.36 4.66 7.64
CA ARG A 536 31.37 4.08 6.73
C ARG A 536 31.63 2.61 6.33
N ARG A 537 32.78 2.01 6.65
CA ARG A 537 33.05 0.55 6.47
C ARG A 537 32.64 -0.32 7.66
N ARG A 538 32.08 0.25 8.74
CA ARG A 538 31.61 -0.52 9.90
C ARG A 538 30.11 -0.76 9.81
N HIS A 539 29.71 -1.82 9.11
CA HIS A 539 28.36 -2.37 9.30
C HIS A 539 28.29 -3.13 10.62
N ARG A 540 27.33 -2.72 11.44
CA ARG A 540 26.75 -3.50 12.54
C ARG A 540 25.89 -4.61 11.91
N CYS A 541 26.21 -5.86 12.18
CA CYS A 541 25.33 -6.98 11.89
C CYS A 541 24.08 -6.88 12.81
N PRO A 542 22.85 -7.10 12.34
CA PRO A 542 21.70 -7.17 13.24
C PRO A 542 21.76 -8.53 13.97
N ALA A 543 22.35 -8.54 15.16
CA ALA A 543 22.02 -9.53 16.18
C ALA A 543 20.76 -9.06 16.91
N GLY A 544 19.88 -10.01 17.25
CA GLY A 544 18.57 -9.78 17.86
C GLY A 544 18.60 -9.03 19.19
N HIS A 545 17.41 -8.63 19.59
CA HIS A 545 17.02 -7.90 20.80
C HIS A 545 17.67 -8.38 22.13
N GLY A 546 18.00 -7.43 23.02
CA GLY A 546 18.23 -7.67 24.47
C GLY A 546 19.34 -6.79 25.11
N PRO A 547 19.11 -6.08 26.25
CA PRO A 547 19.95 -4.97 26.71
C PRO A 547 21.00 -5.33 27.79
N THR A 548 21.88 -4.35 28.05
CA THR A 548 22.67 -4.03 29.27
C THR A 548 24.20 -4.26 29.34
N HIS A 549 24.83 -3.19 29.87
CA HIS A 549 26.13 -3.02 30.54
C HIS A 549 27.47 -2.92 29.79
N HIS A 550 28.12 -1.77 30.04
CA HIS A 550 29.54 -1.43 29.95
C HIS A 550 30.46 -2.50 30.57
N LEU A 551 31.59 -2.81 29.91
CA LEU A 551 32.95 -2.77 30.48
C LEU A 551 34.04 -3.21 29.46
N ALA A 552 35.16 -2.50 29.52
CA ALA A 552 36.53 -2.91 29.21
C ALA A 552 36.92 -3.36 27.78
N CYS A 553 37.69 -2.48 27.13
CA CYS A 553 38.73 -2.84 26.17
C CYS A 553 39.78 -3.74 26.83
N GLN A 554 40.11 -4.89 26.21
CA GLN A 554 41.46 -5.45 26.00
C GLN A 554 41.35 -6.92 25.53
N ASP A 555 41.35 -7.17 24.22
CA ASP A 555 41.65 -8.50 23.66
C ASP A 555 42.25 -8.38 22.23
N PRO A 556 43.46 -8.91 21.95
CA PRO A 556 44.09 -8.94 20.62
C PRO A 556 43.35 -9.78 19.56
N ARG A 557 42.19 -10.35 19.87
CA ARG A 557 41.31 -11.07 18.92
C ARG A 557 40.47 -10.15 18.02
N ALA A 558 40.37 -8.86 18.32
CA ALA A 558 39.64 -7.87 17.51
C ALA A 558 40.23 -7.65 16.10
N SER A 559 41.49 -8.01 15.87
CA SER A 559 42.16 -7.86 14.57
C SER A 559 41.76 -8.93 13.54
N ARG A 560 41.06 -10.00 13.93
CA ARG A 560 40.60 -11.06 13.00
C ARG A 560 39.20 -10.82 12.42
N LEU A 561 38.41 -9.91 13.01
CA LEU A 561 37.07 -9.55 12.53
C LEU A 561 37.07 -8.33 11.57
N ALA A 562 38.19 -7.62 11.44
CA ALA A 562 38.34 -6.55 10.45
C ALA A 562 38.51 -7.08 9.00
N CYS A 563 38.91 -8.35 8.84
CA CYS A 563 39.13 -8.98 7.52
C CYS A 563 37.85 -9.49 6.84
N THR A 564 36.74 -9.64 7.56
CA THR A 564 35.44 -10.06 6.96
C THR A 564 34.69 -8.89 6.31
N ALA A 565 35.00 -7.64 6.68
CA ALA A 565 34.37 -6.43 6.13
C ALA A 565 34.95 -6.00 4.77
N THR A 566 36.20 -6.35 4.45
CA THR A 566 36.80 -6.08 3.12
C THR A 566 36.31 -7.05 2.05
N ALA A 567 35.90 -8.27 2.45
CA ALA A 567 35.34 -9.27 1.55
C ALA A 567 33.91 -8.93 1.08
N SER A 568 33.05 -8.38 1.95
CA SER A 568 31.64 -8.09 1.61
C SER A 568 31.48 -6.92 0.63
N ALA A 569 32.27 -5.86 0.77
CA ALA A 569 32.28 -4.72 -0.16
C ALA A 569 32.85 -5.12 -1.54
N GLY A 570 33.93 -5.92 -1.56
CA GLY A 570 34.48 -6.47 -2.80
C GLY A 570 33.56 -7.52 -3.45
N GLN A 571 32.67 -8.17 -2.70
CA GLN A 571 31.65 -9.08 -3.22
C GLN A 571 30.48 -8.30 -3.84
N ALA A 572 30.04 -7.21 -3.20
CA ALA A 572 28.98 -6.34 -3.73
C ALA A 572 29.39 -5.71 -5.06
N VAL A 573 30.61 -5.18 -5.17
CA VAL A 573 31.13 -4.59 -6.40
C VAL A 573 31.41 -5.64 -7.47
N ARG A 574 31.96 -6.82 -7.13
CA ARG A 574 32.09 -7.92 -8.10
C ARG A 574 30.75 -8.44 -8.60
N THR A 575 29.74 -8.47 -7.73
CA THR A 575 28.36 -8.83 -8.11
C THR A 575 27.76 -7.75 -9.02
N ALA A 576 27.96 -6.47 -8.69
CA ALA A 576 27.50 -5.35 -9.51
C ALA A 576 28.15 -5.32 -10.90
N ILE A 577 29.47 -5.52 -10.97
CA ILE A 577 30.23 -5.62 -12.24
C ILE A 577 29.81 -6.87 -13.03
N GLY A 578 29.60 -8.01 -12.37
CA GLY A 578 29.14 -9.24 -13.03
C GLY A 578 27.72 -9.12 -13.59
N VAL A 579 26.81 -8.42 -12.90
CA VAL A 579 25.44 -8.15 -13.37
C VAL A 579 25.44 -7.13 -14.51
N ALA A 580 26.23 -6.04 -14.41
CA ALA A 580 26.37 -5.04 -15.46
C ALA A 580 27.00 -5.62 -16.75
N ALA A 581 28.00 -6.51 -16.61
CA ALA A 581 28.63 -7.19 -17.74
C ALA A 581 27.71 -8.24 -18.40
N GLY A 582 26.85 -8.91 -17.63
CA GLY A 582 25.85 -9.85 -18.16
C GLY A 582 24.75 -9.17 -18.98
N ALA A 583 24.31 -7.98 -18.56
CA ALA A 583 23.28 -7.20 -19.26
C ALA A 583 23.73 -6.65 -20.62
N GLY A 584 25.04 -6.41 -20.82
CA GLY A 584 25.60 -5.92 -22.09
C GLY A 584 25.83 -6.97 -23.19
N SER A 585 25.55 -8.26 -22.92
CA SER A 585 25.84 -9.36 -23.86
C SER A 585 24.63 -9.84 -24.68
N GLY A 586 23.50 -9.15 -24.58
CA GLY A 586 22.22 -9.55 -25.18
C GLY A 586 21.95 -9.08 -26.61
N THR A 587 22.96 -8.90 -27.47
CA THR A 587 22.77 -8.75 -28.92
C THR A 587 24.00 -9.26 -29.67
N GLY A 588 23.94 -10.51 -30.15
CA GLY A 588 25.00 -11.09 -30.97
C GLY A 588 24.63 -12.49 -31.45
N HIS A 589 24.43 -12.62 -32.76
CA HIS A 589 23.93 -13.80 -33.44
C HIS A 589 24.71 -15.09 -33.12
N HIS A 590 23.96 -16.17 -32.92
CA HIS A 590 24.45 -17.54 -32.98
C HIS A 590 25.07 -17.82 -34.37
N VAL A 591 26.39 -18.03 -34.42
CA VAL A 591 27.01 -18.80 -35.50
C VAL A 591 27.74 -19.99 -34.88
N SER A 592 27.16 -21.16 -35.11
CA SER A 592 27.63 -22.48 -34.71
C SER A 592 28.90 -22.85 -35.49
N ALA A 593 30.00 -23.08 -34.77
CA ALA A 593 31.19 -23.71 -35.33
C ALA A 593 31.10 -25.23 -35.16
N ARG A 594 30.59 -25.94 -36.19
CA ARG A 594 30.80 -27.38 -36.34
C ARG A 594 31.86 -27.67 -37.41
N ARG A 595 32.79 -28.54 -37.02
CA ARG A 595 33.86 -29.14 -37.82
C ARG A 595 33.34 -29.81 -39.09
N CYS A 596 33.98 -29.55 -40.22
CA CYS A 596 34.13 -30.51 -41.31
C CYS A 596 35.56 -30.46 -41.86
N ARG A 597 36.27 -31.59 -41.76
CA ARG A 597 37.56 -31.86 -42.40
C ARG A 597 37.33 -32.30 -43.86
N ARG A 598 38.30 -31.96 -44.72
CA ARG A 598 38.64 -32.56 -46.04
C ARG A 598 37.63 -32.42 -47.19
N ALA A 599 38.02 -31.71 -48.25
CA ALA A 599 38.61 -32.30 -49.46
C ALA A 599 38.96 -31.19 -50.49
N LEU A 600 40.20 -31.20 -50.97
CA LEU A 600 40.60 -30.59 -52.25
C LEU A 600 40.05 -31.47 -53.39
N PRO A 601 39.71 -30.91 -54.57
CA PRO A 601 40.72 -30.79 -55.63
C PRO A 601 40.62 -29.54 -56.54
N ARG A 602 41.82 -29.00 -56.82
CA ARG A 602 42.41 -28.70 -58.14
C ARG A 602 41.56 -28.20 -59.34
N VAL A 603 42.09 -27.10 -59.92
CA VAL A 603 42.28 -26.75 -61.35
C VAL A 603 41.15 -26.02 -62.08
N GLY A 604 41.49 -24.88 -62.69
CA GLY A 604 40.70 -24.27 -63.76
C GLY A 604 40.99 -22.78 -64.02
N ASN A 605 41.95 -22.53 -64.90
CA ASN A 605 42.42 -21.21 -65.36
C ASN A 605 41.44 -20.53 -66.37
N ARG A 606 41.68 -19.24 -66.67
CA ARG A 606 41.09 -18.32 -67.69
C ARG A 606 39.83 -17.55 -67.25
N GLY A 607 39.67 -16.24 -67.48
CA GLY A 607 40.45 -15.15 -68.10
C GLY A 607 39.64 -13.86 -67.91
N ARG A 608 40.26 -12.74 -67.52
CA ARG A 608 40.61 -11.55 -68.35
C ARG A 608 39.43 -10.64 -68.75
N THR A 609 39.72 -9.33 -68.76
CA THR A 609 38.99 -8.14 -69.24
C THR A 609 37.90 -7.58 -68.29
N VAL A 610 37.90 -6.31 -67.87
CA VAL A 610 38.74 -5.09 -68.07
C VAL A 610 38.92 -4.43 -66.70
#